data_AF-A0A3M8AA76-F1
#
_entry.id   AF-A0A3M8AA76-F1
#
_cell.length_a   1.000
_cell.length_b   1.000
_cell.length_c   1.000
_cell.angle_alpha   90.00
_cell.angle_beta   90.00
_cell.angle_gamma   90.00
#
_symmetry.space_group_name_H-M   'P 1'
#
loop_
_entity.id
_entity.type
_entity.pdbx_description
1 polymer ?
#
loop_
_entity_poly.entity_id
_entity_poly.type
_entity_poly.pdbx_seq_one_letter_code
_entity_poly.pdbx_strand_id
1 'polypeptide(L)' 'MGTKQVTGSSFDGLVEAFAGVLDEHAPTTNTPRDYTVVGWRAQAGGPVGKRIYYVDVEVSGPDVE' A
#
# COMPACT_ATOMS: atom_id res chain seq x y z
N MET A 1 7.96 16.07 -9.92
CA MET A 1 7.58 14.66 -9.72
C MET A 1 7.11 14.59 -8.29
N GLY A 2 5.82 14.31 -8.08
CA GLY A 2 5.23 14.28 -6.73
C GLY A 2 5.37 12.91 -6.09
N THR A 3 5.26 12.88 -4.77
CA THR A 3 5.37 11.67 -3.95
C THR A 3 4.33 11.74 -2.84
N LYS A 4 3.63 10.63 -2.57
CA LYS A 4 2.76 10.49 -1.40
C LYS A 4 3.00 9.16 -0.70
N GLN A 5 2.73 9.12 0.60
CA GLN A 5 2.80 7.89 1.40
C GLN A 5 1.40 7.36 1.68
N VAL A 6 1.22 6.05 1.50
CA VAL A 6 -0.04 5.34 1.69
C VAL A 6 0.21 4.03 2.43
N THR A 7 -0.74 3.60 3.24
CA THR A 7 -0.64 2.34 4.00
C THR A 7 -1.71 1.37 3.52
N GLY A 8 -1.28 0.25 2.94
CA GLY A 8 -2.14 -0.89 2.64
C GLY A 8 -2.29 -1.81 3.85
N SER A 9 -3.40 -2.55 3.92
CA SER A 9 -3.57 -3.59 4.94
C SER A 9 -4.36 -4.80 4.44
N SER A 10 -4.04 -5.97 4.96
CA SER A 10 -4.77 -7.21 4.66
C SER A 10 -4.65 -8.23 5.79
N PHE A 11 -5.66 -9.10 5.92
CA PHE A 11 -5.59 -10.28 6.79
C PHE A 11 -4.87 -11.46 6.13
N ASP A 12 -4.79 -11.45 4.80
CA ASP A 12 -4.34 -12.60 4.00
C ASP A 12 -2.81 -12.61 3.82
N GLY A 13 -2.19 -11.43 3.76
CA GLY A 13 -0.74 -11.31 3.64
C GLY A 13 -0.24 -9.91 3.29
N LEU A 14 1.08 -9.76 3.24
CA LEU A 14 1.74 -8.52 2.80
C LEU A 14 1.54 -8.27 1.31
N VAL A 15 1.48 -9.33 0.49
CA VAL A 15 1.30 -9.22 -0.96
C VAL A 15 -0.11 -8.71 -1.27
N GLU A 16 -1.12 -9.24 -0.59
CA GLU A 16 -2.50 -8.79 -0.73
C GLU A 16 -2.68 -7.36 -0.21
N ALA A 17 -1.99 -7.00 0.88
CA ALA A 17 -1.97 -5.62 1.37
C ALA A 17 -1.36 -4.66 0.33
N PHE A 18 -0.30 -5.06 -0.37
CA PHE A 18 0.33 -4.27 -1.42
C PHE A 18 -0.50 -4.22 -2.71
N ALA A 19 -1.11 -5.34 -3.11
CA ALA A 19 -2.02 -5.38 -4.26
C ALA A 19 -3.20 -4.40 -4.06
N GLY A 20 -3.76 -4.33 -2.85
CA GLY A 20 -4.77 -3.33 -2.51
C GLY A 20 -4.30 -1.88 -2.72
N VAL A 21 -3.03 -1.57 -2.40
CA VAL A 21 -2.43 -0.24 -2.67
C VAL A 21 -2.34 0.04 -4.18
N LEU A 22 -1.92 -0.95 -4.97
CA LEU A 22 -1.84 -0.82 -6.42
C LEU A 22 -3.22 -0.54 -7.04
N ASP A 23 -4.24 -1.26 -6.58
CA ASP A 23 -5.61 -1.13 -7.09
C ASP A 23 -6.25 0.20 -6.65
N GLU A 24 -6.15 0.56 -5.37
CA GLU A 24 -6.74 1.79 -4.83
C GLU A 24 -6.04 3.06 -5.34
N HIS A 25 -4.74 2.97 -5.63
CA HIS A 25 -3.94 4.09 -6.12
C HIS A 25 -3.43 3.87 -7.55
N ALA A 26 -4.17 3.13 -8.35
CA ALA A 26 -3.88 2.98 -9.77
C ALA A 26 -3.88 4.35 -10.47
N PRO A 27 -3.04 4.56 -11.50
CA PRO A 27 -3.10 5.76 -12.32
C PRO A 27 -4.44 5.82 -13.08
N THR A 28 -5.04 7.00 -13.11
CA THR A 28 -6.31 7.24 -13.85
C THR A 28 -6.07 7.58 -15.33
N THR A 29 -4.81 7.76 -15.71
CA THR A 29 -4.35 8.07 -17.07
C THR A 29 -3.23 7.11 -17.46
N ASN A 30 -2.72 7.21 -18.68
CA ASN A 30 -1.53 6.45 -19.12
C ASN A 30 -0.20 6.96 -18.50
N THR A 31 -0.28 7.74 -17.43
CA THR A 31 0.89 8.28 -16.74
C THR A 31 1.46 7.20 -15.81
N PRO A 32 2.75 6.82 -15.95
CA PRO A 32 3.35 5.80 -15.12
C PRO A 32 3.48 6.28 -13.66
N ARG A 33 3.33 5.32 -12.72
CA ARG A 33 3.58 5.49 -11.29
C ARG A 33 4.53 4.41 -10.81
N ASP A 34 5.41 4.79 -9.90
CA ASP A 34 6.28 3.88 -9.17
C ASP A 34 5.73 3.69 -7.75
N TYR A 35 5.85 2.48 -7.24
CA TYR A 35 5.36 2.08 -5.92
C TYR A 35 6.51 1.43 -5.15
N THR A 36 7.02 2.12 -4.14
CA THR A 36 8.16 1.66 -3.35
C THR A 36 7.71 1.31 -1.94
N VAL A 37 7.92 0.07 -1.52
CA VAL A 37 7.68 -0.32 -0.12
C VAL A 37 8.76 0.32 0.75
N VAL A 38 8.34 1.16 1.70
CA VAL A 38 9.23 1.82 2.66
C VAL A 38 9.19 1.17 4.04
N GLY A 39 8.12 0.44 4.35
CA GLY A 39 7.94 -0.22 5.63
C GLY A 39 6.93 -1.35 5.57
N TRP A 40 7.07 -2.31 6.48
CA TRP A 40 6.12 -3.38 6.69
C TRP A 40 5.99 -3.65 8.19
N ARG A 41 4.77 -3.92 8.63
CA ARG A 41 4.48 -4.27 10.02
C ARG A 41 3.30 -5.24 10.08
N ALA A 42 3.22 -6.01 11.16
CA ALA A 42 2.08 -6.87 11.43
C ALA A 42 1.60 -6.67 12.86
N GLN A 43 0.29 -6.72 13.06
CA GLN A 43 -0.33 -6.74 14.38
C GLN A 43 -0.94 -8.12 14.62
N ALA A 44 -0.54 -8.76 15.70
CA ALA A 44 -1.19 -9.97 16.22
C ALA A 44 -2.05 -9.61 17.43
N GLY A 45 -3.27 -10.16 17.50
CA GLY A 45 -4.11 -10.06 18.71
C GLY A 45 -5.13 -8.92 18.75
N GLY A 46 -5.93 -8.74 17.69
CA GLY A 46 -7.13 -7.88 17.72
C GLY A 46 -8.38 -8.56 18.32
N PRO A 47 -9.57 -7.93 18.24
CA PRO A 47 -10.83 -8.46 18.82
C PRO A 47 -11.21 -9.88 18.38
N VAL A 48 -10.66 -10.33 17.24
CA VAL A 48 -10.96 -11.64 16.62
C VAL A 48 -9.75 -12.58 16.63
N GLY A 49 -8.66 -12.24 17.35
CA GLY A 49 -7.43 -13.05 17.41
C GLY A 49 -6.68 -13.19 16.08
N LYS A 50 -7.10 -12.48 15.03
CA LYS A 50 -6.47 -12.52 13.71
C LYS A 50 -5.24 -11.61 13.64
N ARG A 51 -4.34 -11.95 12.72
CA ARG A 51 -3.19 -11.13 12.34
C ARG A 51 -3.59 -10.19 11.20
N ILE A 52 -3.13 -8.95 11.27
CA ILE A 52 -3.29 -7.95 10.21
C ILE A 52 -1.90 -7.55 9.74
N TYR A 53 -1.67 -7.59 8.44
CA TYR A 53 -0.46 -7.14 7.78
C TYR A 53 -0.68 -5.72 7.25
N TYR A 54 0.32 -4.87 7.40
CA TYR A 54 0.34 -3.50 6.91
C TYR A 54 1.60 -3.28 6.07
N VAL A 55 1.45 -2.56 4.96
CA VAL A 55 2.57 -2.16 4.10
C VAL A 55 2.51 -0.65 3.89
N ASP A 56 3.59 0.04 4.21
CA ASP A 56 3.74 1.46 3.96
C ASP A 56 4.44 1.63 2.62
N VAL A 57 3.81 2.34 1.70
CA VAL A 57 4.23 2.48 0.30
C VAL A 57 4.36 3.95 -0.04
N GLU A 58 5.49 4.32 -0.61
CA GLU A 58 5.66 5.59 -1.31
C GLU A 58 5.21 5.42 -2.77
N VAL A 59 4.26 6.24 -3.19
CA VAL A 59 3.79 6.30 -4.58
C VAL A 59 4.37 7.57 -5.19
N SER A 60 5.14 7.43 -6.27
CA SER A 60 5.73 8.56 -6.99
C SER A 60 5.31 8.57 -8.45
N GLY A 61 5.09 9.77 -8.98
CA GLY A 61 4.70 9.93 -10.38
C GLY A 61 4.55 11.39 -10.82
N PRO A 62 4.37 11.62 -12.12
CA PRO A 62 4.10 12.95 -12.67
C PRO A 62 2.76 13.55 -12.23
N ASP A 63 1.77 12.71 -11.91
CA ASP A 63 0.37 13.07 -11.58
C ASP A 63 0.01 12.87 -10.11
N VAL A 64 1.02 12.68 -9.25
CA VAL A 64 0.85 12.53 -7.80
C VAL A 64 0.94 13.93 -7.17
N GLU A 65 -0.07 14.30 -6.38
CA GLU A 65 -0.12 15.53 -5.57
C GLU A 65 0.49 15.33 -4.18
#